data_AF-C9RNG7-F1
#
_entry.id   AF-C9RNG7-F1
#
_cell.length_a   1.000
_cell.length_b   1.000
_cell.length_c   1.000
_cell.angle_alpha   90.00
_cell.angle_beta   90.00
_cell.angle_gamma   90.00
#
_symmetry.space_group_name_H-M   'P 1'
#
loop_
_entity.id
_entity.type
_entity.pdbx_description
1 polymer ?
#
loop_
_entity_poly.entity_id
_entity_poly.type
_entity_poly.pdbx_seq_one_letter_code
_entity_poly.pdbx_strand_id
1 'polypeptide(L)'
;MQNQLISTDSLTMLNNRNRLHDYLHQPREEKDSFVIMVDVDHFKQINDTYGHAEGDRALIIVSQALKKACERLGSSMFLCRYGGDEFLMIAQTEVPDDVVKEVRNCLQEEVAKSVSRSYKIEASMGFARWDGNPESFKESMINADKRMYEDKRLA
;
A
#
# COMPACT_ATOMS: atom_id res chain seq x y z
N MET A 1 4.60 -19.13 18.42
CA MET A 1 3.31 -19.09 17.70
C MET A 1 2.32 -18.03 18.23
N GLN A 2 2.74 -17.11 19.13
CA GLN A 2 1.85 -16.09 19.72
C GLN A 2 2.07 -14.66 19.18
N ASN A 3 3.15 -14.42 18.43
CA ASN A 3 3.51 -13.09 17.89
C ASN A 3 3.00 -12.81 16.46
N GLN A 4 2.49 -13.81 15.73
CA GLN A 4 2.01 -13.59 14.35
C GLN A 4 0.71 -12.77 14.30
N LEU A 5 -0.19 -12.94 15.27
CA LEU A 5 -1.47 -12.21 15.33
C LEU A 5 -1.33 -10.71 15.66
N ILE A 6 -0.19 -10.27 16.20
CA ILE A 6 0.05 -8.86 16.57
C ILE A 6 0.60 -8.07 15.38
N SER A 7 1.14 -8.75 14.36
CA SER A 7 1.90 -8.17 13.25
C SER A 7 1.21 -8.23 11.89
N THR A 8 0.07 -8.90 11.78
CA THR A 8 -0.69 -9.04 10.52
C THR A 8 -2.05 -8.37 10.61
N ASP A 9 -2.53 -7.81 9.51
CA ASP A 9 -3.90 -7.35 9.35
C ASP A 9 -4.81 -8.55 9.07
N SER A 10 -5.90 -8.69 9.83
CA SER A 10 -6.76 -9.88 9.75
C SER A 10 -7.63 -9.95 8.49
N LEU A 11 -7.86 -8.82 7.82
CA LEU A 11 -8.68 -8.76 6.61
C LEU A 11 -7.86 -9.08 5.37
N THR A 12 -6.72 -8.40 5.22
CA THR A 12 -5.87 -8.45 4.02
C THR A 12 -4.73 -9.46 4.14
N MET A 13 -4.46 -9.96 5.36
CA MET A 13 -3.30 -10.82 5.68
C MET A 13 -1.94 -10.20 5.38
N LEU A 14 -1.89 -8.89 5.10
CA LEU A 14 -0.65 -8.13 4.98
C LEU A 14 -0.05 -7.88 6.36
N ASN A 15 1.19 -7.37 6.39
CA ASN A 15 1.71 -6.79 7.62
C ASN A 15 0.80 -5.65 8.09
N ASN A 16 0.75 -5.39 9.39
CA ASN A 16 0.04 -4.24 9.95
C ASN A 16 1.01 -3.13 10.39
N ARG A 17 0.46 -2.06 10.94
CA ARG A 17 1.22 -0.92 11.45
C ARG A 17 2.23 -1.26 12.56
N ASN A 18 1.94 -2.26 13.41
CA ASN A 18 2.90 -2.68 14.44
C ASN A 18 4.13 -3.33 13.80
N ARG A 19 3.91 -4.16 12.78
CA ARG A 19 5.00 -4.80 12.05
C ARG A 19 5.86 -3.81 11.26
N LEU A 20 5.26 -2.71 10.79
CA LEU A 20 6.01 -1.59 10.22
C LEU A 20 6.96 -0.98 11.27
N HIS A 21 6.48 -0.74 12.49
CA HIS A 21 7.34 -0.20 13.55
C HIS A 21 8.57 -1.08 13.79
N ASP A 22 8.40 -2.40 13.88
CA ASP A 22 9.51 -3.33 14.00
C ASP A 22 10.45 -3.29 12.79
N TYR A 23 9.88 -3.24 11.58
CA TYR A 23 10.64 -3.19 10.33
C TYR A 23 11.53 -1.94 10.24
N LEU A 24 11.05 -0.78 10.69
CA LEU A 24 11.82 0.46 10.66
C LEU A 24 13.09 0.36 11.53
N HIS A 25 13.00 -0.28 12.70
CA HIS A 25 14.09 -0.38 13.66
C HIS A 25 15.08 -1.52 13.39
N GLN A 26 14.85 -2.33 12.36
CA GLN A 26 15.79 -3.37 11.96
C GLN A 26 17.05 -2.75 11.33
N PRO A 27 18.25 -3.25 11.65
CA PRO A 27 19.47 -2.83 10.97
C PRO A 27 19.36 -3.07 9.46
N ARG A 28 19.78 -2.08 8.67
CA ARG A 28 19.77 -2.16 7.20
C ARG A 28 21.18 -1.92 6.67
N GLU A 29 21.59 -2.77 5.75
CA GLU A 29 22.83 -2.59 5.00
C GLU A 29 22.68 -1.47 3.96
N GLU A 30 21.53 -1.43 3.29
CA GLU A 30 21.20 -0.41 2.31
C GLU A 30 20.27 0.66 2.87
N LYS A 31 20.61 1.92 2.60
CA LYS A 31 19.98 3.07 3.25
C LYS A 31 18.95 3.77 2.39
N ASP A 32 19.10 3.76 1.06
CA ASP A 32 18.14 4.46 0.21
C ASP A 32 16.97 3.54 -0.18
N SER A 33 15.76 4.02 0.14
CA SER A 33 14.50 3.39 -0.21
C SER A 33 13.46 4.47 -0.48
N PHE A 34 12.31 4.07 -1.03
CA PHE A 34 11.16 4.94 -1.22
C PHE A 34 10.01 4.46 -0.36
N VAL A 35 9.42 5.40 0.39
CA VAL A 35 8.14 5.21 1.06
C VAL A 35 7.06 5.55 0.05
N ILE A 36 6.13 4.63 -0.18
CA ILE A 36 5.02 4.77 -1.10
C ILE A 36 3.73 4.64 -0.28
N MET A 37 2.95 5.72 -0.25
CA MET A 37 1.61 5.74 0.32
C MET A 37 0.61 5.39 -0.77
N VAL A 38 -0.35 4.53 -0.43
CA VAL A 38 -1.43 4.10 -1.32
C VAL A 38 -2.75 4.30 -0.57
N ASP A 39 -3.71 4.96 -1.20
CA ASP A 39 -5.04 5.18 -0.64
C ASP A 39 -6.11 4.75 -1.65
N VAL A 40 -7.13 4.02 -1.19
CA VAL A 40 -8.20 3.51 -2.07
C VAL A 40 -9.20 4.63 -2.36
N ASP A 41 -9.36 4.95 -3.64
CA ASP A 41 -10.21 6.06 -4.04
C ASP A 41 -11.68 5.76 -3.82
N HIS A 42 -12.42 6.77 -3.37
CA HIS A 42 -13.86 6.70 -3.09
C HIS A 42 -14.28 5.55 -2.14
N PHE A 43 -13.38 5.03 -1.29
CA PHE A 43 -13.66 3.87 -0.44
C PHE A 43 -14.88 4.06 0.48
N LYS A 44 -15.03 5.25 1.07
CA LYS A 44 -16.23 5.59 1.85
C LYS A 44 -17.52 5.47 1.02
N GLN A 45 -17.52 5.90 -0.23
CA GLN A 45 -18.68 5.78 -1.11
C GLN A 45 -19.01 4.32 -1.42
N ILE A 46 -18.01 3.45 -1.57
CA ILE A 46 -18.21 2.01 -1.71
C ILE A 46 -18.93 1.46 -0.48
N ASN A 47 -18.45 1.79 0.73
CA ASN A 47 -19.08 1.38 1.98
C ASN A 47 -20.51 1.90 2.12
N ASP A 48 -20.72 3.18 1.86
CA ASP A 48 -22.03 3.84 2.05
C ASP A 48 -23.07 3.32 1.04
N THR A 49 -22.64 2.93 -0.18
CA THR A 49 -23.54 2.51 -1.26
C THR A 49 -23.79 1.00 -1.28
N TYR A 50 -22.75 0.19 -1.02
CA TYR A 50 -22.79 -1.27 -1.19
C TYR A 50 -22.60 -2.05 0.13
N GLY A 51 -22.35 -1.34 1.24
CA GLY A 51 -22.14 -1.90 2.56
C GLY A 51 -20.70 -2.32 2.84
N HIS A 52 -20.38 -2.43 4.13
CA HIS A 52 -19.02 -2.74 4.61
C HIS A 52 -18.46 -4.07 4.08
N ALA A 53 -19.31 -5.10 3.90
CA ALA A 53 -18.86 -6.37 3.34
C ALA A 53 -18.30 -6.22 1.91
N GLU A 54 -18.78 -5.24 1.15
CA GLU A 54 -18.28 -4.94 -0.18
C GLU A 54 -17.01 -4.08 -0.14
N GLY A 55 -16.93 -3.13 0.80
CA GLY A 55 -15.68 -2.43 1.11
C GLY A 55 -14.56 -3.40 1.50
N ASP A 56 -14.83 -4.36 2.37
CA ASP A 56 -13.87 -5.39 2.75
C ASP A 56 -13.35 -6.18 1.54
N ARG A 57 -14.23 -6.52 0.59
CA ARG A 57 -13.82 -7.17 -0.67
C ARG A 57 -12.97 -6.26 -1.53
N ALA A 58 -13.26 -4.96 -1.59
CA ALA A 58 -12.43 -3.99 -2.32
C ALA A 58 -11.01 -3.93 -1.73
N LEU A 59 -10.88 -3.86 -0.40
CA LEU A 59 -9.57 -3.88 0.26
C LEU A 59 -8.80 -5.18 0.03
N ILE A 60 -9.50 -6.32 0.00
CA ILE A 60 -8.87 -7.60 -0.34
C ILE A 60 -8.32 -7.57 -1.77
N ILE A 61 -9.07 -7.08 -2.75
CA ILE A 61 -8.61 -6.97 -4.15
C ILE A 61 -7.38 -6.07 -4.24
N VAL A 62 -7.41 -4.90 -3.61
CA VAL A 62 -6.27 -3.97 -3.57
C VAL A 62 -5.05 -4.64 -2.94
N SER A 63 -5.23 -5.33 -1.81
CA SER A 63 -4.13 -6.03 -1.14
C SER A 63 -3.50 -7.13 -2.00
N GLN A 64 -4.30 -7.85 -2.78
CA GLN A 64 -3.83 -8.88 -3.71
C GLN A 64 -3.04 -8.27 -4.87
N ALA A 65 -3.51 -7.14 -5.41
CA ALA A 65 -2.81 -6.39 -6.44
C ALA A 65 -1.45 -5.88 -5.94
N LEU A 66 -1.39 -5.28 -4.75
CA LEU A 66 -0.15 -4.79 -4.15
C LEU A 66 0.85 -5.93 -3.91
N LYS A 67 0.38 -7.06 -3.37
CA LYS A 67 1.22 -8.24 -3.14
C LYS A 67 1.81 -8.77 -4.45
N LYS A 68 0.99 -8.87 -5.49
CA LYS A 68 1.41 -9.33 -6.81
C LYS A 68 2.41 -8.38 -7.47
N ALA A 69 2.24 -7.07 -7.31
CA ALA A 69 3.21 -6.09 -7.77
C ALA A 69 4.57 -6.29 -7.07
N CYS A 70 4.58 -6.49 -5.75
CA CYS A 70 5.81 -6.82 -5.01
C CYS A 70 6.48 -8.10 -5.55
N GLU A 71 5.69 -9.15 -5.80
CA GLU A 71 6.21 -10.42 -6.33
C GLU A 71 6.84 -10.26 -7.72
N ARG A 72 6.25 -9.44 -8.59
CA ARG A 72 6.74 -9.20 -9.96
C ARG A 72 8.00 -8.34 -10.00
N LEU A 73 8.10 -7.34 -9.13
CA LEU A 73 9.25 -6.44 -9.07
C LEU A 73 10.49 -7.14 -8.46
N GLY A 74 10.30 -8.25 -7.74
CA GLY A 74 11.37 -9.13 -7.28
C GLY A 74 12.33 -8.51 -6.25
N SER A 75 12.05 -7.30 -5.77
CA SER A 75 12.89 -6.55 -4.83
C SER A 75 12.49 -6.82 -3.37
N SER A 76 13.39 -6.56 -2.42
CA SER A 76 13.12 -6.58 -0.98
C SER A 76 12.14 -5.47 -0.58
N MET A 77 10.86 -5.67 -0.87
CA MET A 77 9.80 -4.72 -0.58
C MET A 77 9.11 -5.07 0.74
N PHE A 78 8.83 -4.04 1.53
CA PHE A 78 7.91 -4.17 2.64
C PHE A 78 6.55 -3.64 2.21
N LEU A 79 5.48 -4.35 2.59
CA LEU A 79 4.10 -4.00 2.32
C LEU A 79 3.29 -4.20 3.60
N CYS A 80 2.53 -3.19 4.01
CA CYS A 80 1.57 -3.28 5.09
C CYS A 80 0.26 -2.55 4.77
N ARG A 81 -0.81 -2.92 5.46
CA ARG A 81 -1.98 -2.07 5.61
C ARG A 81 -1.73 -1.12 6.78
N TYR A 82 -1.70 0.17 6.48
CA TYR A 82 -1.33 1.21 7.44
C TYR A 82 -2.55 1.69 8.23
N GLY A 83 -3.67 1.89 7.53
CA GLY A 83 -4.92 2.44 8.04
C GLY A 83 -6.14 1.73 7.48
N GLY A 84 -7.30 2.38 7.54
CA GLY A 84 -8.57 1.82 7.05
C GLY A 84 -8.47 1.39 5.58
N ASP A 85 -8.31 2.34 4.70
CA ASP A 85 -8.13 2.23 3.25
C ASP A 85 -6.69 2.51 2.80
N GLU A 86 -5.81 2.84 3.74
CA GLU A 86 -4.43 3.23 3.46
C GLU A 86 -3.48 2.02 3.55
N PHE A 87 -2.62 1.88 2.55
CA PHE A 87 -1.52 0.92 2.50
C PHE A 87 -0.19 1.67 2.39
N LEU A 88 0.87 1.02 2.87
CA LEU A 88 2.22 1.56 2.81
C LEU A 88 3.18 0.52 2.27
N MET A 89 4.00 0.95 1.32
CA MET A 89 5.10 0.16 0.78
C MET A 89 6.43 0.85 1.08
N ILE A 90 7.46 0.05 1.34
CA ILE A 90 8.85 0.52 1.35
C ILE A 90 9.57 -0.28 0.27
N ALA A 91 10.01 0.41 -0.76
CA ALA A 91 10.63 -0.17 -1.93
C ALA A 91 12.07 0.30 -2.06
N GLN A 92 12.98 -0.66 -2.15
CA GLN A 92 14.34 -0.39 -2.57
C GLN A 92 14.39 -0.40 -4.09
N THR A 93 14.45 0.78 -4.68
CA THR A 93 14.44 0.99 -6.13
C THR A 93 15.07 2.35 -6.45
N GLU A 94 15.65 2.47 -7.63
CA GLU A 94 16.07 3.76 -8.18
C GLU A 94 14.93 4.47 -8.92
N VAL A 95 13.90 3.71 -9.33
CA VAL A 95 12.79 4.17 -10.19
C VAL A 95 11.45 3.88 -9.49
N PRO A 96 11.03 4.71 -8.52
CA PRO A 96 9.77 4.51 -7.80
C PRO A 96 8.52 4.59 -8.70
N ASP A 97 8.60 5.33 -9.82
CA ASP A 97 7.51 5.41 -10.80
C ASP A 97 7.19 4.04 -11.43
N ASP A 98 8.19 3.17 -11.61
CA ASP A 98 7.97 1.81 -12.12
C ASP A 98 7.20 0.95 -11.10
N VAL A 99 7.42 1.17 -9.80
CA VAL A 99 6.66 0.51 -8.74
C VAL A 99 5.20 0.94 -8.80
N VAL A 100 4.94 2.25 -8.89
CA VAL A 100 3.57 2.78 -8.99
C VAL A 100 2.88 2.26 -10.26
N LYS A 101 3.58 2.26 -11.39
CA LYS A 101 3.06 1.74 -12.65
C LYS A 101 2.69 0.25 -12.55
N GLU A 102 3.55 -0.57 -11.94
CA GLU A 102 3.27 -1.99 -11.80
C GLU A 102 2.12 -2.26 -10.82
N VAL A 103 2.01 -1.46 -9.74
CA VAL A 103 0.85 -1.50 -8.85
C VAL A 103 -0.44 -1.19 -9.61
N ARG A 104 -0.46 -0.13 -10.44
CA ARG A 104 -1.64 0.20 -11.26
C ARG A 104 -2.00 -0.93 -12.23
N ASN A 105 -1.01 -1.53 -12.90
CA ASN A 105 -1.24 -2.68 -13.78
C ASN A 105 -1.84 -3.87 -13.03
N CYS A 106 -1.26 -4.23 -11.89
CA CYS A 106 -1.76 -5.33 -11.06
C CYS A 106 -3.17 -5.05 -10.54
N LEU A 107 -3.48 -3.80 -10.16
CA LEU A 107 -4.81 -3.43 -9.70
C LEU A 107 -5.85 -3.60 -10.81
N GLN A 108 -5.56 -3.13 -12.02
CA GLN A 108 -6.43 -3.32 -13.18
C GLN A 108 -6.67 -4.81 -13.46
N GLU A 109 -5.62 -5.63 -13.40
CA GLU A 109 -5.73 -7.08 -13.60
C GLU A 109 -6.59 -7.76 -12.51
N GLU A 110 -6.39 -7.46 -11.23
CA GLU A 110 -7.16 -8.08 -10.15
C GLU A 110 -8.62 -7.62 -10.14
N VAL A 111 -8.89 -6.35 -10.48
CA VAL A 111 -10.25 -5.84 -10.66
C VAL A 111 -10.95 -6.56 -11.82
N ALA A 112 -10.27 -6.75 -12.95
CA ALA A 112 -10.83 -7.42 -14.13
C ALA A 112 -11.14 -8.90 -13.90
N LYS A 113 -10.44 -9.58 -12.99
CA LYS A 113 -10.73 -10.97 -12.58
C LYS A 113 -11.94 -11.07 -11.65
N SER A 114 -12.26 -10.00 -10.93
CA SER A 114 -13.42 -10.01 -10.03
C SER A 114 -14.73 -9.97 -10.83
N VAL A 115 -15.80 -10.56 -10.28
CA VAL A 115 -17.15 -10.53 -10.88
C VAL A 115 -17.49 -9.09 -11.25
N SER A 116 -18.09 -8.85 -12.43
CA SER A 116 -18.47 -7.51 -12.89
C SER A 116 -19.15 -6.70 -11.76
N ARG A 117 -18.45 -5.65 -11.29
CA ARG A 117 -18.92 -4.76 -10.23
C ARG A 117 -19.54 -3.51 -10.84
N SER A 118 -20.51 -2.93 -10.14
CA SER A 118 -21.14 -1.67 -10.53
C SER A 118 -20.31 -0.43 -10.21
N TYR A 119 -19.10 -0.60 -9.66
CA TYR A 119 -18.20 0.47 -9.27
C TYR A 119 -16.76 0.13 -9.66
N LYS A 120 -15.92 1.17 -9.78
CA LYS A 120 -14.49 1.02 -10.04
C LYS A 120 -13.72 0.93 -8.73
N ILE A 121 -12.62 0.21 -8.75
CA ILE A 121 -11.62 0.21 -7.68
C ILE A 121 -10.37 0.86 -8.26
N GLU A 122 -10.07 2.04 -7.75
CA GLU A 122 -8.92 2.86 -8.13
C GLU A 122 -8.15 3.21 -6.85
N ALA A 123 -6.89 3.60 -6.99
CA ALA A 123 -6.05 3.98 -5.86
C ALA A 123 -5.11 5.11 -6.26
N SER A 124 -4.98 6.07 -5.36
CA SER A 124 -4.04 7.18 -5.46
C SER A 124 -2.74 6.81 -4.78
N MET A 125 -1.61 7.23 -5.37
CA MET A 125 -0.29 6.84 -4.90
C MET A 125 0.68 8.01 -4.89
N GLY A 126 1.48 8.10 -3.84
CA GLY A 126 2.54 9.09 -3.72
C GLY A 126 3.76 8.51 -3.03
N PHE A 127 4.94 8.99 -3.41
CA PHE A 127 6.19 8.45 -2.88
C PHE A 127 7.22 9.52 -2.54
N ALA A 128 8.07 9.22 -1.56
CA ALA A 128 9.18 10.06 -1.15
C ALA A 128 10.38 9.20 -0.74
N ARG A 129 11.59 9.75 -0.94
CA ARG A 129 12.83 9.07 -0.53
C ARG A 129 12.89 8.97 0.99
N TRP A 130 13.41 7.85 1.46
CA TRP A 130 13.75 7.59 2.85
C TRP A 130 15.19 7.05 2.92
N ASP A 131 15.97 7.56 3.86
CA ASP A 131 17.40 7.25 4.03
C ASP A 131 17.65 6.07 4.98
N GLY A 132 16.61 5.29 5.28
CA GLY A 132 16.71 4.09 6.11
C GLY A 132 16.79 4.39 7.62
N ASN A 133 16.81 5.67 8.03
CA ASN A 133 16.81 6.06 9.44
C ASN A 133 15.37 6.13 10.00
N PRO A 134 15.02 5.41 11.09
CA PRO A 134 13.71 5.52 11.73
C PRO A 134 13.26 6.96 12.04
N GLU A 135 14.20 7.85 12.39
CA GLU A 135 13.89 9.23 12.77
C GLU A 135 13.39 10.07 11.59
N SER A 136 13.92 9.84 10.39
CA SER A 136 13.55 10.54 9.15
C SER A 136 12.28 9.96 8.51
N PHE A 137 11.91 8.72 8.84
CA PHE A 137 10.79 8.00 8.22
C PHE A 137 9.48 8.79 8.26
N LYS A 138 9.22 9.46 9.39
CA LYS A 138 8.00 10.27 9.56
C LYS A 138 7.93 11.40 8.54
N GLU A 139 9.04 12.06 8.24
CA GLU A 139 9.09 13.12 7.24
C GLU A 139 8.89 12.57 5.82
N SER A 140 9.54 11.46 5.48
CA SER A 140 9.34 10.77 4.21
C SER A 140 7.87 10.37 4.00
N MET A 141 7.23 9.81 5.03
CA MET A 141 5.81 9.44 5.00
C MET A 141 4.91 10.67 4.77
N ILE A 142 5.16 11.80 5.45
CA ILE A 142 4.41 13.06 5.23
C ILE A 142 4.57 13.56 3.79
N ASN A 143 5.77 13.46 3.23
CA ASN A 143 6.02 13.91 1.86
C ASN A 143 5.38 12.97 0.81
N ALA A 144 5.38 11.65 1.07
CA ALA A 144 4.69 10.68 0.24
C ALA A 144 3.17 10.90 0.27
N ASP A 145 2.60 11.14 1.44
CA ASP A 145 1.17 11.44 1.64
C ASP A 145 0.74 12.71 0.89
N LYS A 146 1.52 13.80 0.97
CA LYS A 146 1.23 15.02 0.19
C LYS A 146 1.15 14.75 -1.31
N ARG A 147 2.09 13.97 -1.85
CA ARG A 147 2.11 13.61 -3.28
C ARG A 147 0.95 12.68 -3.65
N MET A 148 0.57 11.77 -2.76
CA MET A 148 -0.60 10.92 -2.94
C MET A 148 -1.88 11.74 -2.99
N TYR A 149 -1.99 12.76 -2.13
CA TYR A 149 -3.13 13.68 -2.15
C TYR A 149 -3.17 14.53 -3.44
N GLU A 150 -2.03 14.89 -4.00
CA GLU A 150 -1.95 15.55 -5.31
C GLU A 150 -2.41 14.62 -6.45
N ASP A 151 -1.97 13.35 -6.46
CA ASP A 151 -2.43 12.31 -7.40
C ASP A 151 -3.96 12.16 -7.33
N LYS A 152 -4.51 12.08 -6.11
CA LYS A 152 -5.95 11.96 -5.86
C LYS A 152 -6.79 13.11 -6.38
N ARG A 153 -6.21 14.32 -6.47
CA ARG A 153 -6.90 15.49 -7.01
C ARG A 153 -6.91 15.55 -8.53
N LEU A 154 -6.05 14.78 -9.19
CA LEU A 154 -5.89 14.72 -10.64
C LEU A 154 -6.62 13.53 -11.28
N ALA A 155 -7.01 12.54 -10.48
CA ALA A 155 -7.87 11.41 -10.85
C ALA A 155 -9.34 11.83 -11.02
#